data_AF-A0A7S2Y465-F1
#
_entry.id   AF-A0A7S2Y465-F1
#
_cell.length_a   1.000
_cell.length_b   1.000
_cell.length_c   1.000
_cell.angle_alpha   90.00
_cell.angle_beta   90.00
_cell.angle_gamma   90.00
#
_symmetry.space_group_name_H-M   'P 1'
#
loop_
_entity.id
_entity.type
_entity.pdbx_description
1 polymer ?
#
loop_
_entity_poly.entity_id
_entity_poly.type
_entity_poly.pdbx_seq_one_letter_code
_entity_poly.pdbx_strand_id
1 'polypeptide(L)'
;AIDASIPHPNEDIQKCACVSLEQLLTTYFPVGEKGPSDRLRTRVLDKFLKQLSSKNPAATRGYCLALGHLPAKLLAPTCESLDTTIRALSRASNPKAKVDGEGDAETRRNAVKALSRLVTTIVTSTINSRSNDSVRKYPINPLTAEQCTRVVNAFLWSLEDYNVDRRGDVGSWCRMAAMDGLTSMVLLSDEVSDDESKHSIFVSLSGTKVVGGFIKQLSEKLDAVRVHAGVCLQKVLLRLDSKFPPIVGVPDLVSSLQLENCSINFSWAEPKLVFQRVMKAAMVGEPSEGETSVSYPYYGYVIAGIIISVGGKADSSEATSALLEHAKQAKGTPTLHRLGRILVQLFERHSGVGRVTLPLLRSIEKLLTFGCIDELFVENTEFAHPLLNLMESEIKTCRDIHRLFALGDVGGSLASAIPDGSKDGVKCLSFLCLLLGHTYPRVRSHVAQILYLALNERSDLGGMDVEAASTLVLETPWGSDLTPEEVTKFTADVEKILGFPKEGKGTSTS
;
A
#
# COMPACT_ATOMS: atom_id res chain seq x y z
N ALA A 1 28.10 -28.86 -6.52
CA ALA A 1 26.97 -28.50 -7.41
C ALA A 1 26.02 -27.53 -6.73
N ILE A 2 25.22 -27.96 -5.72
CA ILE A 2 24.20 -27.11 -5.05
C ILE A 2 24.75 -25.76 -4.58
N ASP A 3 25.89 -25.74 -3.87
CA ASP A 3 26.51 -24.51 -3.36
C ASP A 3 26.85 -23.47 -4.44
N ALA A 4 27.20 -23.91 -5.66
CA ALA A 4 27.49 -23.04 -6.79
C ALA A 4 26.22 -22.64 -7.56
N SER A 5 25.15 -23.44 -7.45
CA SER A 5 23.86 -23.20 -8.11
C SER A 5 22.97 -22.23 -7.35
N ILE A 6 23.10 -22.12 -6.02
CA ILE A 6 22.33 -21.15 -5.21
C ILE A 6 22.58 -19.70 -5.68
N PRO A 7 23.82 -19.19 -5.81
CA PRO A 7 24.06 -17.83 -6.26
C PRO A 7 23.98 -17.64 -7.79
N HIS A 8 23.45 -18.61 -8.53
CA HIS A 8 23.40 -18.57 -9.98
C HIS A 8 22.41 -17.50 -10.49
N PRO A 9 22.69 -16.74 -11.57
CA PRO A 9 21.81 -15.66 -12.03
C PRO A 9 20.47 -16.13 -12.61
N ASN A 10 20.41 -17.36 -13.12
CA ASN A 10 19.17 -17.96 -13.62
C ASN A 10 18.28 -18.47 -12.47
N GLU A 11 17.04 -17.95 -12.40
CA GLU A 11 16.07 -18.26 -11.34
C GLU A 11 15.70 -19.75 -11.25
N ASP A 12 15.57 -20.46 -12.35
CA ASP A 12 15.16 -21.86 -12.33
C ASP A 12 16.27 -22.76 -11.78
N ILE A 13 17.53 -22.43 -12.08
CA ILE A 13 18.69 -23.07 -11.44
C ILE A 13 18.68 -22.83 -9.93
N GLN A 14 18.36 -21.61 -9.48
CA GLN A 14 18.24 -21.32 -8.04
C GLN A 14 17.12 -22.16 -7.40
N LYS A 15 15.94 -22.23 -8.02
CA LYS A 15 14.80 -23.01 -7.51
C LYS A 15 15.16 -24.49 -7.37
N CYS A 16 15.69 -25.10 -8.43
CA CYS A 16 16.12 -26.50 -8.40
C CYS A 16 17.21 -26.75 -7.34
N ALA A 17 18.14 -25.82 -7.18
CA ALA A 17 19.18 -25.90 -6.15
C ALA A 17 18.57 -25.85 -4.74
N CYS A 18 17.58 -24.99 -4.48
CA CYS A 18 16.92 -24.87 -3.18
C CYS A 18 16.11 -26.12 -2.83
N VAL A 19 15.38 -26.70 -3.80
CA VAL A 19 14.67 -27.99 -3.58
C VAL A 19 15.66 -29.12 -3.31
N SER A 20 16.76 -29.18 -4.06
CA SER A 20 17.82 -30.18 -3.83
C SER A 20 18.48 -30.02 -2.47
N LEU A 21 18.68 -28.77 -2.03
CA LEU A 21 19.24 -28.43 -0.72
C LEU A 21 18.35 -28.94 0.42
N GLU A 22 17.04 -28.71 0.33
CA GLU A 22 16.07 -29.16 1.33
C GLU A 22 16.15 -30.68 1.54
N GLN A 23 16.13 -31.44 0.44
CA GLN A 23 16.24 -32.90 0.49
C GLN A 23 17.58 -33.35 1.07
N LEU A 24 18.69 -32.75 0.60
CA LEU A 24 20.02 -33.06 1.08
C LEU A 24 20.15 -32.85 2.60
N LEU A 25 19.76 -31.67 3.09
CA LEU A 25 19.87 -31.30 4.50
C LEU A 25 18.90 -32.11 5.38
N THR A 26 17.72 -32.45 4.87
CA THR A 26 16.75 -33.27 5.61
C THR A 26 17.27 -34.70 5.77
N THR A 27 17.72 -35.34 4.69
CA THR A 27 18.09 -36.76 4.67
C THR A 27 19.48 -37.05 5.22
N TYR A 28 20.50 -36.25 4.87
CA TYR A 28 21.90 -36.62 5.08
C TYR A 28 22.62 -35.84 6.17
N PHE A 29 21.99 -34.81 6.75
CA PHE A 29 22.58 -33.99 7.81
C PHE A 29 21.83 -34.17 9.14
N PRO A 30 22.02 -35.30 9.85
CA PRO A 30 21.44 -35.48 11.17
C PRO A 30 22.02 -34.46 12.15
N VAL A 31 21.21 -34.07 13.14
CA VAL A 31 21.63 -33.22 14.25
C VAL A 31 21.46 -33.97 15.56
N GLY A 32 22.29 -33.66 16.55
CA GLY A 32 22.25 -34.32 17.85
C GLY A 32 21.26 -33.66 18.81
N GLU A 33 21.19 -34.18 20.04
CA GLU A 33 20.26 -33.69 21.09
C GLU A 33 20.48 -32.23 21.47
N LYS A 34 21.67 -31.68 21.22
CA LYS A 34 21.99 -30.26 21.43
C LYS A 34 21.74 -29.39 20.20
N GLY A 35 21.18 -29.95 19.13
CA GLY A 35 20.99 -29.29 17.85
C GLY A 35 22.17 -29.47 16.87
N PRO A 36 22.26 -28.63 15.82
CA PRO A 36 23.32 -28.72 14.82
C PRO A 36 24.69 -28.37 15.42
N SER A 37 25.75 -29.00 14.90
CA SER A 37 27.12 -28.62 15.26
C SER A 37 27.44 -27.21 14.76
N ASP A 38 28.37 -26.52 15.43
CA ASP A 38 28.83 -25.18 15.02
C ASP A 38 29.31 -25.16 13.58
N ARG A 39 30.05 -26.21 13.16
CA ARG A 39 30.51 -26.35 11.78
C ARG A 39 29.34 -26.39 10.78
N LEU A 40 28.26 -27.10 11.10
CA LEU A 40 27.08 -27.18 10.24
C LEU A 40 26.33 -25.84 10.22
N ARG A 41 26.13 -25.23 11.40
CA ARG A 41 25.49 -23.92 11.54
C ARG A 41 26.22 -22.85 10.73
N THR A 42 27.54 -22.79 10.86
CA THR A 42 28.37 -21.78 10.17
C THR A 42 28.41 -21.99 8.66
N ARG A 43 28.45 -23.24 8.18
CA ARG A 43 28.49 -23.53 6.74
C ARG A 43 27.15 -23.33 6.04
N VAL A 44 26.04 -23.40 6.77
CA VAL A 44 24.69 -23.29 6.20
C VAL A 44 24.06 -21.98 6.63
N LEU A 45 23.57 -21.90 7.87
CA LEU A 45 22.77 -20.76 8.33
C LEU A 45 23.57 -19.45 8.32
N ASP A 46 24.72 -19.40 8.99
CA ASP A 46 25.49 -18.16 9.12
C ASP A 46 26.02 -17.69 7.75
N LYS A 47 26.48 -18.63 6.92
CA LYS A 47 26.89 -18.37 5.54
C LYS A 47 25.74 -17.74 4.74
N PHE A 48 24.54 -18.32 4.81
CA PHE A 48 23.41 -17.86 3.99
C PHE A 48 22.94 -16.48 4.46
N LEU A 49 22.80 -16.28 5.77
CA LEU A 49 22.45 -14.98 6.36
C LEU A 49 23.45 -13.88 5.97
N LYS A 50 24.76 -14.19 5.99
CA LYS A 50 25.79 -13.24 5.55
C LYS A 50 25.62 -12.81 4.09
N GLN A 51 25.14 -13.70 3.23
CA GLN A 51 24.98 -13.43 1.80
C GLN A 51 23.75 -12.57 1.47
N LEU A 52 22.83 -12.37 2.41
CA LEU A 52 21.72 -11.41 2.24
C LEU A 52 22.22 -9.95 2.18
N SER A 53 23.43 -9.67 2.67
CA SER A 53 24.10 -8.38 2.56
C SER A 53 25.14 -8.33 1.43
N SER A 54 25.11 -9.30 0.52
CA SER A 54 25.99 -9.31 -0.65
C SER A 54 25.65 -8.16 -1.60
N LYS A 55 26.67 -7.64 -2.29
CA LYS A 55 26.49 -6.70 -3.41
C LYS A 55 26.02 -7.40 -4.68
N ASN A 56 26.08 -8.73 -4.74
CA ASN A 56 25.65 -9.50 -5.91
C ASN A 56 24.16 -9.84 -5.80
N PRO A 57 23.27 -9.29 -6.67
CA PRO A 57 21.84 -9.58 -6.64
C PRO A 57 21.52 -11.06 -6.84
N ALA A 58 22.24 -11.77 -7.72
CA ALA A 58 22.02 -13.20 -7.93
C ALA A 58 22.28 -14.00 -6.64
N ALA A 59 23.36 -13.67 -5.92
CA ALA A 59 23.66 -14.28 -4.63
C ALA A 59 22.55 -13.98 -3.61
N THR A 60 22.17 -12.71 -3.46
CA THR A 60 21.13 -12.28 -2.50
C THR A 60 19.79 -12.99 -2.78
N ARG A 61 19.34 -13.02 -4.04
CA ARG A 61 18.11 -13.73 -4.47
C ARG A 61 18.13 -15.21 -4.09
N GLY A 62 19.23 -15.88 -4.39
CA GLY A 62 19.40 -17.31 -4.19
C GLY A 62 19.46 -17.70 -2.72
N TYR A 63 20.28 -16.99 -1.93
CA TYR A 63 20.40 -17.26 -0.50
C TYR A 63 19.15 -16.87 0.29
N CYS A 64 18.42 -15.81 -0.10
CA CYS A 64 17.08 -15.54 0.42
C CYS A 64 16.15 -16.73 0.23
N LEU A 65 16.07 -17.26 -1.00
CA LEU A 65 15.20 -18.40 -1.30
C LEU A 65 15.62 -19.66 -0.56
N ALA A 66 16.93 -19.91 -0.45
CA ALA A 66 17.50 -21.09 0.19
C ALA A 66 17.22 -21.14 1.69
N LEU A 67 17.16 -19.98 2.38
CA LEU A 67 16.77 -19.92 3.80
C LEU A 67 15.38 -20.53 4.06
N GLY A 68 14.44 -20.33 3.12
CA GLY A 68 13.10 -20.93 3.18
C GLY A 68 13.04 -22.43 2.88
N HIS A 69 14.16 -23.05 2.53
CA HIS A 69 14.30 -24.48 2.22
C HIS A 69 15.14 -25.21 3.27
N LEU A 70 15.55 -24.52 4.34
CA LEU A 70 16.24 -25.17 5.44
C LEU A 70 15.25 -25.95 6.31
N PRO A 71 15.58 -27.16 6.78
CA PRO A 71 14.72 -27.91 7.68
C PRO A 71 14.64 -27.26 9.07
N ALA A 72 13.54 -27.50 9.80
CA ALA A 72 13.29 -26.92 11.13
C ALA A 72 14.44 -27.13 12.12
N LYS A 73 15.11 -28.29 12.04
CA LYS A 73 16.28 -28.65 12.87
C LYS A 73 17.49 -27.71 12.72
N LEU A 74 17.56 -26.94 11.62
CA LEU A 74 18.59 -25.93 11.38
C LEU A 74 18.07 -24.50 11.61
N LEU A 75 16.78 -24.26 11.37
CA LEU A 75 16.16 -22.94 11.51
C LEU A 75 15.85 -22.58 12.97
N ALA A 76 15.31 -23.52 13.74
CA ALA A 76 14.80 -23.29 15.09
C ALA A 76 15.45 -24.17 16.19
N PRO A 77 16.78 -24.44 16.19
CA PRO A 77 17.42 -25.11 17.31
C PRO A 77 17.36 -24.26 18.59
N THR A 78 17.29 -22.93 18.44
CA THR A 78 17.04 -21.94 19.50
C THR A 78 16.08 -20.86 18.98
N CYS A 79 15.37 -20.17 19.88
CA CYS A 79 14.53 -19.03 19.52
C CYS A 79 15.35 -17.90 18.85
N GLU A 80 16.58 -17.67 19.29
CA GLU A 80 17.48 -16.64 18.75
C GLU A 80 17.89 -16.91 17.29
N SER A 81 18.20 -18.18 16.97
CA SER A 81 18.52 -18.61 15.60
C SER A 81 17.35 -18.34 14.65
N LEU A 82 16.15 -18.67 15.09
CA LEU A 82 14.93 -18.43 14.33
C LEU A 82 14.66 -16.92 14.16
N ASP A 83 14.76 -16.15 15.25
CA ASP A 83 14.54 -14.70 15.22
C ASP A 83 15.53 -13.98 14.30
N THR A 84 16.81 -14.37 14.32
CA THR A 84 17.83 -13.82 13.41
C THR A 84 17.45 -14.02 11.96
N THR A 85 16.96 -15.22 11.62
CA THR A 85 16.54 -15.56 10.25
C THR A 85 15.30 -14.78 9.84
N ILE A 86 14.29 -14.70 10.71
CA ILE A 86 13.07 -13.92 10.45
C ILE A 86 13.43 -12.46 10.25
N ARG A 87 14.23 -11.85 11.13
CA ARG A 87 14.65 -10.45 11.00
C ARG A 87 15.40 -10.19 9.70
N ALA A 88 16.29 -11.08 9.27
CA ALA A 88 17.02 -10.92 8.02
C ALA A 88 16.08 -10.96 6.81
N LEU A 89 15.18 -11.94 6.76
CA LEU A 89 14.20 -12.07 5.68
C LEU A 89 13.17 -10.93 5.68
N SER A 90 12.66 -10.49 6.85
CA SER A 90 11.75 -9.35 6.95
C SER A 90 12.38 -8.03 6.48
N ARG A 91 13.70 -7.85 6.67
CA ARG A 91 14.42 -6.71 6.10
C ARG A 91 14.52 -6.84 4.59
N ALA A 92 14.87 -8.02 4.09
CA ALA A 92 14.99 -8.28 2.66
C ALA A 92 13.66 -8.21 1.91
N SER A 93 12.52 -8.46 2.57
CA SER A 93 11.18 -8.36 1.96
C SER A 93 10.62 -6.93 1.94
N ASN A 94 11.23 -5.97 2.63
CA ASN A 94 10.70 -4.61 2.73
C ASN A 94 10.69 -3.93 1.35
N PRO A 95 9.61 -3.22 0.94
CA PRO A 95 9.54 -2.55 -0.36
C PRO A 95 10.66 -1.53 -0.63
N LYS A 96 11.29 -1.00 0.42
CA LYS A 96 12.42 -0.05 0.34
C LYS A 96 13.79 -0.75 0.34
N ALA A 97 13.84 -2.07 0.48
CA ALA A 97 15.08 -2.83 0.49
C ALA A 97 15.78 -2.75 -0.87
N LYS A 98 17.10 -2.62 -0.81
CA LYS A 98 17.98 -2.45 -1.96
C LYS A 98 19.12 -3.45 -1.90
N VAL A 99 19.58 -3.88 -3.07
CA VAL A 99 20.81 -4.66 -3.26
C VAL A 99 21.78 -3.78 -4.03
N ASP A 100 22.93 -3.49 -3.44
CA ASP A 100 23.94 -2.58 -4.00
C ASP A 100 23.39 -1.20 -4.44
N GLY A 101 22.44 -0.66 -3.66
CA GLY A 101 21.84 0.66 -3.92
C GLY A 101 20.64 0.65 -4.87
N GLU A 102 20.37 -0.47 -5.54
CA GLU A 102 19.26 -0.63 -6.49
C GLU A 102 18.14 -1.52 -5.93
N GLY A 103 16.90 -1.29 -6.38
CA GLY A 103 15.77 -2.12 -5.98
C GLY A 103 15.81 -3.47 -6.71
N ASP A 104 15.67 -4.57 -5.97
CA ASP A 104 15.64 -5.93 -6.53
C ASP A 104 14.35 -6.67 -6.17
N ALA A 105 13.41 -6.74 -7.10
CA ALA A 105 12.07 -7.30 -6.85
C ALA A 105 12.13 -8.81 -6.54
N GLU A 106 13.02 -9.55 -7.20
CA GLU A 106 13.21 -10.97 -7.01
C GLU A 106 13.74 -11.31 -5.62
N THR A 107 14.69 -10.53 -5.07
CA THR A 107 15.14 -10.68 -3.68
C THR A 107 13.99 -10.48 -2.71
N ARG A 108 13.21 -9.39 -2.88
CA ARG A 108 12.07 -9.11 -1.99
C ARG A 108 11.03 -10.23 -2.05
N ARG A 109 10.64 -10.66 -3.25
CA ARG A 109 9.72 -11.77 -3.49
C ARG A 109 10.24 -13.08 -2.88
N ASN A 110 11.52 -13.40 -3.08
CA ASN A 110 12.12 -14.62 -2.55
C ASN A 110 12.18 -14.59 -1.01
N ALA A 111 12.42 -13.43 -0.41
CA ALA A 111 12.37 -13.26 1.04
C ALA A 111 10.95 -13.47 1.60
N VAL A 112 9.92 -12.94 0.94
CA VAL A 112 8.51 -13.20 1.30
C VAL A 112 8.18 -14.70 1.21
N LYS A 113 8.55 -15.34 0.10
CA LYS A 113 8.35 -16.79 -0.08
C LYS A 113 9.10 -17.61 0.98
N ALA A 114 10.31 -17.20 1.33
CA ALA A 114 11.11 -17.86 2.34
C ALA A 114 10.52 -17.72 3.74
N LEU A 115 9.97 -16.55 4.10
CA LEU A 115 9.22 -16.35 5.35
C LEU A 115 8.01 -17.27 5.42
N SER A 116 7.22 -17.35 4.36
CA SER A 116 6.03 -18.21 4.29
C SER A 116 6.41 -19.67 4.51
N ARG A 117 7.40 -20.17 3.77
CA ARG A 117 7.88 -21.55 3.91
C ARG A 117 8.44 -21.82 5.30
N LEU A 118 9.25 -20.91 5.84
CA LEU A 118 9.81 -21.02 7.19
C LEU A 118 8.70 -21.18 8.22
N VAL A 119 7.63 -20.37 8.17
CA VAL A 119 6.50 -20.50 9.09
C VAL A 119 5.85 -21.87 8.98
N THR A 120 5.50 -22.32 7.76
CA THR A 120 4.92 -23.64 7.53
C THR A 120 5.81 -24.75 8.07
N THR A 121 7.11 -24.72 7.75
CA THR A 121 8.08 -25.73 8.19
C THR A 121 8.17 -25.81 9.72
N ILE A 122 8.22 -24.67 10.42
CA ILE A 122 8.29 -24.66 11.89
C ILE A 122 6.98 -25.12 12.52
N VAL A 123 5.83 -24.65 12.03
CA VAL A 123 4.51 -25.02 12.57
C VAL A 123 4.25 -26.50 12.39
N THR A 124 4.39 -27.04 11.18
CA THR A 124 4.18 -28.47 10.89
C THR A 124 5.16 -29.35 11.68
N SER A 125 6.43 -28.96 11.80
CA SER A 125 7.41 -29.72 12.59
C SER A 125 7.07 -29.72 14.08
N THR A 126 6.49 -28.62 14.59
CA THR A 126 6.05 -28.52 15.98
C THR A 126 4.82 -29.40 16.24
N ILE A 127 3.82 -29.38 15.34
CA ILE A 127 2.64 -30.23 15.40
C ILE A 127 3.04 -31.72 15.38
N ASN A 128 3.86 -32.12 14.41
CA ASN A 128 4.33 -33.50 14.27
C ASN A 128 5.18 -33.98 15.45
N SER A 129 5.85 -33.05 16.14
CA SER A 129 6.61 -33.38 17.36
C SER A 129 5.70 -33.69 18.54
N ARG A 130 4.48 -33.11 18.60
CA ARG A 130 3.52 -33.33 19.70
C ARG A 130 2.77 -34.66 19.56
N SER A 131 2.62 -35.16 18.33
CA SER A 131 1.91 -36.41 18.06
C SER A 131 2.78 -37.67 18.20
N ASN A 132 4.11 -37.55 18.11
CA ASN A 132 5.06 -38.66 18.21
C ASN A 132 5.98 -38.48 19.44
N ASP A 133 5.47 -38.83 20.62
CA ASP A 133 6.10 -38.57 21.93
C ASP A 133 7.39 -39.38 22.21
N SER A 134 7.77 -40.32 21.32
CA SER A 134 8.80 -41.32 21.65
C SER A 134 10.21 -41.11 21.08
N VAL A 135 10.50 -40.13 20.20
CA VAL A 135 11.87 -40.00 19.64
C VAL A 135 12.26 -38.57 19.21
N ARG A 136 12.21 -37.56 20.10
CA ARG A 136 12.81 -36.25 19.76
C ARG A 136 14.33 -36.32 19.90
N LYS A 137 15.05 -36.50 18.78
CA LYS A 137 16.53 -36.55 18.77
C LYS A 137 17.20 -35.16 18.86
N TYR A 138 16.45 -34.06 18.80
CA TYR A 138 16.97 -32.69 18.74
C TYR A 138 15.90 -31.61 19.01
N PRO A 139 16.30 -30.39 19.44
CA PRO A 139 15.38 -29.31 19.76
C PRO A 139 14.80 -28.64 18.51
N ILE A 140 13.49 -28.42 18.51
CA ILE A 140 12.79 -27.50 17.59
C ILE A 140 11.89 -26.60 18.44
N ASN A 141 12.19 -25.31 18.41
CA ASN A 141 11.43 -24.30 19.14
C ASN A 141 10.23 -23.82 18.29
N PRO A 142 9.04 -23.70 18.88
CA PRO A 142 7.89 -23.12 18.19
C PRO A 142 8.12 -21.64 17.91
N LEU A 143 7.32 -21.08 17.00
CA LEU A 143 7.27 -19.63 16.81
C LEU A 143 6.70 -18.94 18.05
N THR A 144 7.34 -17.84 18.44
CA THR A 144 6.83 -16.95 19.48
C THR A 144 5.83 -15.93 18.91
N ALA A 145 5.00 -15.34 19.77
CA ALA A 145 4.06 -14.28 19.39
C ALA A 145 4.75 -13.08 18.69
N GLU A 146 5.94 -12.68 19.18
CA GLU A 146 6.71 -11.57 18.59
C GLU A 146 7.22 -11.93 17.18
N GLN A 147 7.73 -13.14 17.01
CA GLN A 147 8.19 -13.63 15.71
C GLN A 147 7.03 -13.70 14.72
N CYS A 148 5.86 -14.20 15.12
CA CYS A 148 4.66 -14.18 14.29
C CYS A 148 4.24 -12.76 13.91
N THR A 149 4.21 -11.84 14.88
CA THR A 149 3.90 -10.42 14.64
C THR A 149 4.83 -9.83 13.58
N ARG A 150 6.13 -10.14 13.67
CA ARG A 150 7.16 -9.68 12.73
C ARG A 150 6.93 -10.23 11.32
N VAL A 151 6.60 -11.51 11.20
CA VAL A 151 6.29 -12.13 9.91
C VAL A 151 5.02 -11.54 9.29
N VAL A 152 3.94 -11.42 10.07
CA VAL A 152 2.67 -10.83 9.62
C VAL A 152 2.89 -9.39 9.15
N ASN A 153 3.63 -8.58 9.92
CA ASN A 153 3.96 -7.21 9.51
C ASN A 153 4.81 -7.18 8.23
N ALA A 154 5.75 -8.11 8.05
CA ALA A 154 6.53 -8.21 6.82
C ALA A 154 5.64 -8.52 5.61
N PHE A 155 4.65 -9.41 5.74
CA PHE A 155 3.67 -9.65 4.70
C PHE A 155 2.77 -8.45 4.43
N LEU A 156 2.24 -7.80 5.48
CA LEU A 156 1.41 -6.60 5.34
C LEU A 156 2.17 -5.45 4.66
N TRP A 157 3.45 -5.25 4.96
CA TRP A 157 4.29 -4.29 4.24
C TRP A 157 4.55 -4.70 2.79
N SER A 158 4.66 -6.01 2.53
CA SER A 158 4.86 -6.52 1.17
C SER A 158 3.62 -6.37 0.29
N LEU A 159 2.41 -6.32 0.88
CA LEU A 159 1.18 -5.92 0.17
C LEU A 159 1.20 -4.46 -0.31
N GLU A 160 2.11 -3.63 0.23
CA GLU A 160 2.30 -2.23 -0.17
C GLU A 160 3.50 -2.06 -1.13
N ASP A 161 4.04 -3.15 -1.69
CA ASP A 161 5.12 -3.07 -2.68
C ASP A 161 4.57 -2.66 -4.05
N TYR A 162 4.63 -1.36 -4.35
CA TYR A 162 4.25 -0.79 -5.64
C TYR A 162 5.47 -0.40 -6.51
N ASN A 163 6.63 -1.02 -6.29
CA ASN A 163 7.81 -0.74 -7.10
C ASN A 163 7.61 -1.16 -8.56
N VAL A 164 8.17 -0.37 -9.47
CA VAL A 164 8.14 -0.60 -10.91
C VAL A 164 9.55 -0.61 -11.48
N ASP A 165 9.76 -1.42 -12.51
CA ASP A 165 10.95 -1.33 -13.36
C ASP A 165 10.54 -1.37 -14.84
N ARG A 166 11.50 -1.61 -15.75
CA ARG A 166 11.25 -1.67 -17.20
C ARG A 166 10.26 -2.76 -17.61
N ARG A 167 10.00 -3.75 -16.74
CA ARG A 167 9.07 -4.87 -16.92
C ARG A 167 7.66 -4.55 -16.41
N GLY A 168 7.44 -3.37 -15.81
CA GLY A 168 6.16 -2.94 -15.25
C GLY A 168 6.11 -3.03 -13.73
N ASP A 169 4.96 -3.40 -13.18
CA ASP A 169 4.72 -3.54 -11.73
C ASP A 169 5.34 -4.83 -11.19
N VAL A 170 6.65 -4.81 -10.97
CA VAL A 170 7.39 -5.93 -10.36
C VAL A 170 7.10 -6.10 -8.87
N GLY A 171 6.60 -5.04 -8.21
CA GLY A 171 6.10 -5.12 -6.84
C GLY A 171 4.93 -6.08 -6.68
N SER A 172 4.10 -6.25 -7.72
CA SER A 172 2.98 -7.21 -7.74
C SER A 172 3.39 -8.64 -7.39
N TRP A 173 4.63 -9.04 -7.73
CA TRP A 173 5.15 -10.37 -7.39
C TRP A 173 5.31 -10.57 -5.87
N CYS A 174 5.71 -9.51 -5.17
CA CYS A 174 5.82 -9.50 -3.71
C CYS A 174 4.44 -9.45 -3.07
N ARG A 175 3.50 -8.65 -3.62
CA ARG A 175 2.12 -8.58 -3.14
C ARG A 175 1.42 -9.95 -3.21
N MET A 176 1.52 -10.66 -4.36
CA MET A 176 0.98 -12.01 -4.50
C MET A 176 1.64 -13.01 -3.56
N ALA A 177 2.98 -13.02 -3.46
CA ALA A 177 3.67 -13.90 -2.52
C ALA A 177 3.26 -13.65 -1.05
N ALA A 178 2.96 -12.40 -0.69
CA ALA A 178 2.50 -12.04 0.64
C ALA A 178 1.06 -12.48 0.90
N MET A 179 0.19 -12.43 -0.11
CA MET A 179 -1.16 -12.99 -0.05
C MET A 179 -1.11 -14.49 0.21
N ASP A 180 -0.31 -15.24 -0.56
CA ASP A 180 -0.08 -16.67 -0.33
C ASP A 180 0.43 -16.97 1.10
N GLY A 181 1.38 -16.16 1.59
CA GLY A 181 1.93 -16.30 2.94
C GLY A 181 0.92 -16.06 4.06
N LEU A 182 0.12 -15.00 3.95
CA LEU A 182 -0.95 -14.68 4.89
C LEU A 182 -2.06 -15.73 4.86
N THR A 183 -2.50 -16.16 3.68
CA THR A 183 -3.47 -17.25 3.55
C THR A 183 -2.95 -18.52 4.20
N SER A 184 -1.68 -18.87 3.98
CA SER A 184 -1.07 -20.04 4.60
C SER A 184 -1.06 -19.93 6.13
N MET A 185 -0.73 -18.75 6.68
CA MET A 185 -0.77 -18.54 8.14
C MET A 185 -2.18 -18.67 8.73
N VAL A 186 -3.18 -18.11 8.05
CA VAL A 186 -4.59 -18.21 8.47
C VAL A 186 -5.06 -19.66 8.47
N LEU A 187 -4.73 -20.43 7.42
CA LEU A 187 -5.13 -21.84 7.35
C LEU A 187 -4.38 -22.71 8.38
N LEU A 188 -3.09 -22.44 8.61
CA LEU A 188 -2.31 -23.13 9.64
C LEU A 188 -2.83 -22.85 11.05
N SER A 189 -3.40 -21.67 11.34
CA SER A 189 -3.99 -21.41 12.65
C SER A 189 -5.22 -22.28 12.93
N ASP A 190 -5.89 -22.78 11.89
CA ASP A 190 -7.02 -23.70 12.04
C ASP A 190 -6.55 -25.12 12.41
N GLU A 191 -5.44 -25.57 11.83
CA GLU A 191 -4.87 -26.92 12.03
C GLU A 191 -4.23 -27.15 13.41
N VAL A 192 -3.82 -26.10 14.14
CA VAL A 192 -3.13 -26.23 15.44
C VAL A 192 -4.12 -26.61 16.53
N SER A 193 -4.42 -27.88 16.80
CA SER A 193 -5.52 -28.33 17.68
C SER A 193 -5.62 -27.83 19.15
N ASP A 194 -4.69 -27.02 19.67
CA ASP A 194 -4.62 -26.61 21.08
C ASP A 194 -4.91 -25.11 21.27
N ASP A 195 -5.97 -24.76 22.00
CA ASP A 195 -6.54 -23.41 22.11
C ASP A 195 -5.56 -22.38 22.73
N GLU A 196 -4.75 -22.78 23.72
CA GLU A 196 -3.75 -21.90 24.35
C GLU A 196 -2.56 -21.62 23.43
N SER A 197 -2.12 -22.61 22.65
CA SER A 197 -1.05 -22.41 21.66
C SER A 197 -1.53 -21.79 20.34
N LYS A 198 -2.79 -21.99 19.93
CA LYS A 198 -3.45 -21.21 18.87
C LYS A 198 -3.43 -19.72 19.22
N HIS A 199 -3.94 -19.39 20.42
CA HIS A 199 -4.02 -18.01 20.89
C HIS A 199 -2.63 -17.39 20.96
N SER A 200 -1.68 -18.00 21.66
CA SER A 200 -0.36 -17.36 21.86
C SER A 200 0.45 -17.14 20.57
N ILE A 201 0.36 -18.04 19.59
CA ILE A 201 1.19 -17.97 18.37
C ILE A 201 0.60 -17.00 17.33
N PHE A 202 -0.71 -16.99 17.14
CA PHE A 202 -1.36 -16.16 16.11
C PHE A 202 -2.24 -15.03 16.64
N VAL A 203 -2.18 -14.67 17.94
CA VAL A 203 -2.91 -13.49 18.49
C VAL A 203 -2.60 -12.19 17.74
N SER A 204 -1.40 -12.12 17.17
CA SER A 204 -0.94 -10.97 16.39
C SER A 204 -1.55 -10.87 14.99
N LEU A 205 -2.20 -11.94 14.51
CA LEU A 205 -2.83 -11.99 13.21
C LEU A 205 -4.17 -11.27 13.28
N SER A 206 -4.20 -10.01 12.84
CA SER A 206 -5.45 -9.28 12.71
C SER A 206 -6.18 -9.74 11.46
N GLY A 207 -7.20 -10.58 11.62
CA GLY A 207 -8.03 -11.10 10.52
C GLY A 207 -8.58 -9.98 9.65
N THR A 208 -9.06 -8.90 10.26
CA THR A 208 -9.50 -7.68 9.58
C THR A 208 -8.42 -7.03 8.72
N LYS A 209 -7.16 -6.94 9.18
CA LYS A 209 -6.06 -6.38 8.36
C LYS A 209 -5.69 -7.29 7.20
N VAL A 210 -5.74 -8.61 7.40
CA VAL A 210 -5.46 -9.59 6.34
C VAL A 210 -6.53 -9.51 5.25
N VAL A 211 -7.80 -9.64 5.66
CA VAL A 211 -8.95 -9.56 4.74
C VAL A 211 -9.02 -8.18 4.09
N GLY A 212 -8.85 -7.10 4.85
CA GLY A 212 -8.77 -5.75 4.31
C GLY A 212 -7.64 -5.58 3.29
N GLY A 213 -6.45 -6.12 3.58
CA GLY A 213 -5.33 -6.15 2.64
C GLY A 213 -5.67 -6.86 1.33
N PHE A 214 -6.34 -8.01 1.40
CA PHE A 214 -6.76 -8.73 0.19
C PHE A 214 -7.87 -8.01 -0.56
N ILE A 215 -8.86 -7.43 0.14
CA ILE A 215 -9.92 -6.64 -0.49
C ILE A 215 -9.32 -5.43 -1.20
N LYS A 216 -8.33 -4.75 -0.60
CA LYS A 216 -7.59 -3.67 -1.26
C LYS A 216 -6.96 -4.16 -2.57
N GLN A 217 -6.26 -5.30 -2.56
CA GLN A 217 -5.66 -5.88 -3.76
C GLN A 217 -6.71 -6.31 -4.81
N LEU A 218 -7.86 -6.80 -4.37
CA LEU A 218 -9.02 -7.14 -5.21
C LEU A 218 -9.64 -5.88 -5.86
N SER A 219 -9.57 -4.74 -5.18
CA SER A 219 -10.01 -3.43 -5.67
C SER A 219 -8.98 -2.74 -6.59
N GLU A 220 -7.82 -3.33 -6.85
CA GLU A 220 -6.83 -2.80 -7.78
C GLU A 220 -7.08 -3.25 -9.23
N LYS A 221 -6.51 -2.52 -10.19
CA LYS A 221 -6.77 -2.71 -11.63
C LYS A 221 -6.02 -3.87 -12.29
N LEU A 222 -4.94 -4.37 -11.68
CA LEU A 222 -4.12 -5.41 -12.30
C LEU A 222 -4.82 -6.77 -12.21
N ASP A 223 -5.24 -7.31 -13.36
CA ASP A 223 -5.98 -8.58 -13.44
C ASP A 223 -5.32 -9.71 -12.65
N ALA A 224 -4.01 -9.90 -12.82
CA ALA A 224 -3.29 -10.96 -12.12
C ALA A 224 -3.36 -10.82 -10.58
N VAL A 225 -3.21 -9.59 -10.08
CA VAL A 225 -3.28 -9.30 -8.64
C VAL A 225 -4.70 -9.48 -8.13
N ARG A 226 -5.69 -8.96 -8.86
CA ARG A 226 -7.10 -9.04 -8.52
C ARG A 226 -7.59 -10.49 -8.47
N VAL A 227 -7.27 -11.28 -9.49
CA VAL A 227 -7.59 -12.72 -9.52
C VAL A 227 -6.95 -13.45 -8.35
N HIS A 228 -5.66 -13.20 -8.09
CA HIS A 228 -4.95 -13.83 -6.99
C HIS A 228 -5.53 -13.47 -5.62
N ALA A 229 -5.87 -12.19 -5.41
CA ALA A 229 -6.53 -11.71 -4.20
C ALA A 229 -7.90 -12.35 -3.98
N GLY A 230 -8.70 -12.48 -5.03
CA GLY A 230 -10.01 -13.15 -5.00
C GLY A 230 -9.90 -14.62 -4.58
N VAL A 231 -8.93 -15.35 -5.13
CA VAL A 231 -8.65 -16.75 -4.73
C VAL A 231 -8.20 -16.84 -3.27
N CYS A 232 -7.35 -15.93 -2.80
CA CYS A 232 -6.90 -15.90 -1.41
C CYS A 232 -8.05 -15.58 -0.44
N LEU A 233 -8.90 -14.62 -0.79
CA LEU A 233 -10.11 -14.28 -0.02
C LEU A 233 -11.06 -15.46 0.10
N GLN A 234 -11.31 -16.18 -1.01
CA GLN A 234 -12.14 -17.38 -0.98
C GLN A 234 -11.60 -18.43 -0.03
N LYS A 235 -10.30 -18.73 -0.13
CA LYS A 235 -9.66 -19.72 0.76
C LYS A 235 -9.80 -19.33 2.23
N VAL A 236 -9.64 -18.04 2.55
CA VAL A 236 -9.75 -17.55 3.92
C VAL A 236 -11.20 -17.54 4.40
N LEU A 237 -12.12 -16.93 3.66
CA LEU A 237 -13.51 -16.75 4.11
C LEU A 237 -14.33 -18.05 4.12
N LEU A 238 -14.02 -19.02 3.24
CA LEU A 238 -14.79 -20.25 3.12
C LEU A 238 -14.22 -21.44 3.90
N ARG A 239 -12.96 -21.38 4.35
CA ARG A 239 -12.33 -22.48 5.11
C ARG A 239 -12.15 -22.18 6.59
N LEU A 240 -12.60 -21.02 7.06
CA LEU A 240 -12.57 -20.70 8.47
C LEU A 240 -13.86 -21.19 9.13
N ASP A 241 -13.81 -22.41 9.66
CA ASP A 241 -14.81 -22.89 10.62
C ASP A 241 -14.54 -22.31 12.03
N SER A 242 -13.31 -21.90 12.30
CA SER A 242 -12.89 -21.35 13.59
C SER A 242 -13.00 -19.82 13.68
N LYS A 243 -13.25 -19.33 14.91
CA LYS A 243 -13.38 -17.89 15.23
C LYS A 243 -12.04 -17.12 15.18
N PHE A 244 -10.96 -17.73 14.69
CA PHE A 244 -9.61 -17.21 14.84
C PHE A 244 -8.77 -17.32 13.56
N PRO A 245 -8.10 -16.24 13.12
CA PRO A 245 -8.16 -14.89 13.70
C PRO A 245 -9.57 -14.28 13.56
N PRO A 246 -10.03 -13.43 14.49
CA PRO A 246 -11.36 -12.83 14.39
C PRO A 246 -11.43 -11.96 13.13
N ILE A 247 -12.37 -12.30 12.26
CA ILE A 247 -12.70 -11.55 11.05
C ILE A 247 -14.10 -10.99 11.22
N VAL A 248 -14.20 -9.67 11.15
CA VAL A 248 -15.46 -8.93 11.26
C VAL A 248 -16.34 -9.21 10.05
N GLY A 249 -17.61 -9.53 10.29
CA GLY A 249 -18.63 -9.64 9.25
C GLY A 249 -18.38 -10.71 8.16
N VAL A 250 -17.84 -11.89 8.49
CA VAL A 250 -17.58 -12.96 7.50
C VAL A 250 -18.83 -13.33 6.68
N PRO A 251 -20.02 -13.57 7.27
CA PRO A 251 -21.21 -13.92 6.48
C PRO A 251 -21.59 -12.82 5.47
N ASP A 252 -21.52 -11.56 5.90
CA ASP A 252 -21.86 -10.41 5.05
C ASP A 252 -20.80 -10.17 3.97
N LEU A 253 -19.53 -10.45 4.25
CA LEU A 253 -18.46 -10.44 3.26
C LEU A 253 -18.65 -11.54 2.22
N VAL A 254 -18.94 -12.76 2.66
CA VAL A 254 -19.26 -13.90 1.77
C VAL A 254 -20.40 -13.52 0.84
N SER A 255 -21.45 -12.88 1.37
CA SER A 255 -22.59 -12.49 0.54
C SER A 255 -22.33 -11.29 -0.38
N SER A 256 -21.64 -10.26 0.13
CA SER A 256 -21.25 -9.08 -0.65
C SER A 256 -20.34 -9.45 -1.84
N LEU A 257 -19.44 -10.40 -1.61
CA LEU A 257 -18.51 -10.93 -2.61
C LEU A 257 -19.12 -12.08 -3.45
N GLN A 258 -20.34 -12.51 -3.12
CA GLN A 258 -21.12 -13.56 -3.79
C GLN A 258 -20.45 -14.93 -3.78
N LEU A 259 -19.82 -15.32 -2.66
CA LEU A 259 -19.00 -16.52 -2.51
C LEU A 259 -19.79 -17.80 -2.15
N GLU A 260 -21.12 -17.72 -1.98
CA GLU A 260 -21.96 -18.81 -1.49
C GLU A 260 -21.96 -20.04 -2.42
N ASN A 261 -21.76 -19.83 -3.73
CA ASN A 261 -21.81 -20.89 -4.73
C ASN A 261 -20.39 -21.35 -5.13
N CYS A 262 -19.85 -22.32 -4.40
CA CYS A 262 -18.53 -22.92 -4.62
C CYS A 262 -18.35 -23.62 -5.98
N SER A 263 -19.42 -23.79 -6.76
CA SER A 263 -19.43 -24.45 -8.08
C SER A 263 -19.12 -23.52 -9.26
N ILE A 264 -19.00 -22.21 -9.01
CA ILE A 264 -18.81 -21.21 -10.07
C ILE A 264 -17.32 -20.85 -10.17
N ASN A 265 -16.75 -20.92 -11.39
CA ASN A 265 -15.50 -20.23 -11.68
C ASN A 265 -15.73 -18.73 -11.47
N PHE A 266 -15.28 -18.21 -10.34
CA PHE A 266 -15.45 -16.81 -10.02
C PHE A 266 -14.66 -15.94 -11.00
N SER A 267 -15.38 -15.08 -11.74
CA SER A 267 -14.76 -14.16 -12.68
C SER A 267 -14.13 -12.97 -11.94
N TRP A 268 -13.09 -13.22 -11.16
CA TRP A 268 -12.28 -12.18 -10.54
C TRP A 268 -11.52 -11.32 -11.55
N ALA A 269 -11.48 -11.75 -12.81
CA ALA A 269 -10.90 -10.97 -13.90
C ALA A 269 -11.84 -9.85 -14.40
N GLU A 270 -13.16 -9.97 -14.24
CA GLU A 270 -14.14 -9.01 -14.77
C GLU A 270 -14.23 -7.74 -13.90
N PRO A 271 -13.64 -6.59 -14.32
CA PRO A 271 -13.49 -5.44 -13.44
C PRO A 271 -14.82 -4.86 -12.97
N LYS A 272 -15.82 -4.77 -13.87
CA LYS A 272 -17.13 -4.20 -13.54
C LYS A 272 -17.81 -4.96 -12.41
N LEU A 273 -17.82 -6.28 -12.51
CA LEU A 273 -18.42 -7.16 -11.52
C LEU A 273 -17.67 -7.10 -10.18
N VAL A 274 -16.33 -7.12 -10.24
CA VAL A 274 -15.50 -7.07 -9.03
C VAL A 274 -15.68 -5.73 -8.30
N PHE A 275 -15.67 -4.60 -9.01
CA PHE A 275 -15.87 -3.29 -8.38
C PHE A 275 -17.24 -3.17 -7.70
N GLN A 276 -18.31 -3.72 -8.30
CA GLN A 276 -19.62 -3.78 -7.66
C GLN A 276 -19.60 -4.61 -6.36
N ARG A 277 -18.91 -5.76 -6.38
CA ARG A 277 -18.79 -6.64 -5.20
C ARG A 277 -17.98 -6.01 -4.07
N VAL A 278 -16.83 -5.41 -4.37
CA VAL A 278 -15.99 -4.78 -3.34
C VAL A 278 -16.64 -3.53 -2.76
N MET A 279 -17.44 -2.79 -3.52
CA MET A 279 -18.20 -1.65 -2.98
C MET A 279 -19.30 -2.08 -2.02
N LYS A 280 -19.96 -3.22 -2.26
CA LYS A 280 -20.85 -3.84 -1.26
C LYS A 280 -20.07 -4.29 -0.03
N ALA A 281 -18.92 -4.93 -0.22
CA ALA A 281 -18.06 -5.37 0.87
C ALA A 281 -17.53 -4.18 1.71
N ALA A 282 -17.36 -2.99 1.11
CA ALA A 282 -16.96 -1.77 1.82
C ALA A 282 -17.97 -1.34 2.89
N MET A 283 -19.24 -1.72 2.71
CA MET A 283 -20.36 -1.40 3.59
C MET A 283 -20.69 -2.51 4.58
N VAL A 284 -19.88 -3.58 4.62
CA VAL A 284 -19.95 -4.55 5.73
C VAL A 284 -19.46 -3.86 6.98
N GLY A 285 -20.33 -3.75 7.97
CA GLY A 285 -20.04 -3.07 9.22
C GLY A 285 -20.68 -3.74 10.42
N GLU A 286 -20.14 -3.44 11.59
CA GLU A 286 -20.66 -3.88 12.87
C GLU A 286 -21.09 -2.65 13.68
N PRO A 287 -22.15 -2.74 14.50
CA PRO A 287 -22.50 -1.69 15.45
C PRO A 287 -21.30 -1.43 16.37
N SER A 288 -20.93 -0.17 16.56
CA SER A 288 -19.87 0.16 17.52
C SER A 288 -20.43 0.00 18.94
N GLU A 289 -19.69 -0.66 19.84
CA GLU A 289 -20.12 -0.85 21.24
C GLU A 289 -20.45 0.50 21.90
N GLY A 290 -21.72 0.72 22.24
CA GLY A 290 -22.17 1.92 22.95
C GLY A 290 -22.44 3.16 22.10
N GLU A 291 -22.33 3.11 20.76
CA GLU A 291 -22.63 4.23 19.86
C GLU A 291 -23.74 3.88 18.85
N THR A 292 -24.49 4.89 18.40
CA THR A 292 -25.44 4.79 17.27
C THR A 292 -24.73 4.64 15.90
N SER A 293 -23.39 4.57 15.88
CA SER A 293 -22.55 4.63 14.68
C SER A 293 -22.05 3.25 14.26
N VAL A 294 -22.22 2.92 12.98
CA VAL A 294 -21.71 1.67 12.38
C VAL A 294 -20.25 1.84 11.96
N SER A 295 -19.40 0.90 12.39
CA SER A 295 -18.00 0.83 11.96
C SER A 295 -17.89 0.00 10.68
N TYR A 296 -17.23 0.53 9.65
CA TYR A 296 -16.99 -0.16 8.38
C TYR A 296 -15.48 -0.47 8.23
N PRO A 297 -14.98 -1.58 8.78
CA PRO A 297 -13.55 -1.83 8.89
C PRO A 297 -12.84 -2.02 7.54
N TYR A 298 -13.58 -2.39 6.49
CA TYR A 298 -13.05 -2.64 5.16
C TYR A 298 -13.14 -1.43 4.22
N TYR A 299 -13.89 -0.39 4.60
CA TYR A 299 -14.16 0.76 3.75
C TYR A 299 -12.88 1.45 3.26
N GLY A 300 -11.95 1.76 4.17
CA GLY A 300 -10.68 2.39 3.83
C GLY A 300 -9.81 1.55 2.89
N TYR A 301 -9.87 0.22 3.00
CA TYR A 301 -9.13 -0.69 2.13
C TYR A 301 -9.69 -0.72 0.71
N VAL A 302 -11.02 -0.78 0.57
CA VAL A 302 -11.69 -0.74 -0.74
C VAL A 302 -11.40 0.57 -1.46
N ILE A 303 -11.59 1.69 -0.77
CA ILE A 303 -11.34 3.02 -1.33
C ILE A 303 -9.87 3.17 -1.75
N ALA A 304 -8.93 2.71 -0.93
CA ALA A 304 -7.50 2.73 -1.28
C ALA A 304 -7.19 1.95 -2.57
N GLY A 305 -7.77 0.74 -2.73
CA GLY A 305 -7.57 -0.06 -3.94
C GLY A 305 -8.20 0.58 -5.17
N ILE A 306 -9.42 1.12 -5.04
CA ILE A 306 -10.12 1.81 -6.14
C ILE A 306 -9.35 3.04 -6.60
N ILE A 307 -8.79 3.84 -5.69
CA ILE A 307 -7.98 5.02 -6.04
C ILE A 307 -6.78 4.65 -6.93
N ILE A 308 -6.09 3.55 -6.62
CA ILE A 308 -4.99 3.04 -7.47
C ILE A 308 -5.47 2.64 -8.88
N SER A 309 -6.73 2.21 -8.99
CA SER A 309 -7.38 1.84 -10.25
C SER A 309 -7.87 3.05 -11.06
N VAL A 310 -8.34 4.12 -10.40
CA VAL A 310 -8.96 5.30 -11.03
C VAL A 310 -7.97 6.28 -11.65
N GLY A 311 -6.78 6.46 -11.06
CA GLY A 311 -5.86 7.54 -11.47
C GLY A 311 -4.45 7.08 -11.89
N GLY A 312 -4.26 5.82 -12.28
CA GLY A 312 -2.96 5.32 -12.75
C GLY A 312 -2.62 5.68 -14.21
N LYS A 313 -1.54 5.11 -14.77
CA LYS A 313 -1.20 5.29 -16.21
C LYS A 313 -2.15 4.56 -17.19
N ALA A 314 -3.14 3.85 -16.66
CA ALA A 314 -4.09 3.00 -17.40
C ALA A 314 -5.35 2.95 -16.53
N ASP A 315 -6.06 4.07 -16.49
CA ASP A 315 -7.24 4.25 -15.64
C ASP A 315 -8.31 3.22 -16.01
N SER A 316 -8.98 2.64 -15.02
CA SER A 316 -10.17 1.83 -15.24
C SER A 316 -11.41 2.72 -15.24
N SER A 317 -12.15 2.69 -16.35
CA SER A 317 -13.48 3.32 -16.48
C SER A 317 -14.48 2.76 -15.48
N GLU A 318 -14.39 1.46 -15.19
CA GLU A 318 -15.25 0.76 -14.26
C GLU A 318 -14.98 1.19 -12.83
N ALA A 319 -13.70 1.30 -12.43
CA ALA A 319 -13.33 1.82 -11.12
C ALA A 319 -13.76 3.28 -10.93
N THR A 320 -13.61 4.10 -11.98
CA THR A 320 -14.02 5.51 -11.96
C THR A 320 -15.52 5.61 -11.77
N SER A 321 -16.29 4.85 -12.55
CA SER A 321 -17.75 4.79 -12.43
C SER A 321 -18.18 4.35 -11.02
N ALA A 322 -17.56 3.29 -10.48
CA ALA A 322 -17.88 2.78 -9.14
C ALA A 322 -17.60 3.82 -8.04
N LEU A 323 -16.48 4.55 -8.12
CA LEU A 323 -16.15 5.60 -7.16
C LEU A 323 -17.13 6.77 -7.23
N LEU A 324 -17.44 7.26 -8.43
CA LEU A 324 -18.36 8.38 -8.63
C LEU A 324 -19.79 8.01 -8.23
N GLU A 325 -20.26 6.82 -8.59
CA GLU A 325 -21.59 6.32 -8.21
C GLU A 325 -21.73 6.24 -6.69
N HIS A 326 -20.74 5.67 -6.01
CA HIS A 326 -20.74 5.58 -4.56
C HIS A 326 -20.69 6.95 -3.87
N ALA A 327 -19.83 7.86 -4.35
CA ALA A 327 -19.77 9.21 -3.80
C ALA A 327 -21.10 9.96 -3.98
N LYS A 328 -21.76 9.82 -5.13
CA LYS A 328 -23.10 10.38 -5.39
C LYS A 328 -24.17 9.79 -4.47
N GLN A 329 -24.14 8.48 -4.25
CA GLN A 329 -25.07 7.79 -3.34
C GLN A 329 -24.81 8.17 -1.87
N ALA A 330 -23.58 8.53 -1.52
CA ALA A 330 -23.19 8.91 -0.17
C ALA A 330 -23.55 10.36 0.21
N LYS A 331 -23.98 11.20 -0.75
CA LYS A 331 -24.39 12.59 -0.49
C LYS A 331 -25.44 12.71 0.61
N GLY A 332 -25.29 13.69 1.50
CA GLY A 332 -26.13 13.87 2.67
C GLY A 332 -26.01 12.79 3.75
N THR A 333 -25.02 11.90 3.68
CA THR A 333 -24.80 10.83 4.67
C THR A 333 -23.42 10.92 5.34
N PRO A 334 -23.22 10.33 6.53
CA PRO A 334 -21.91 10.23 7.17
C PRO A 334 -20.85 9.50 6.32
N THR A 335 -21.28 8.70 5.33
CA THR A 335 -20.38 7.98 4.42
C THR A 335 -19.58 8.92 3.54
N LEU A 336 -20.13 10.08 3.15
CA LEU A 336 -19.39 11.08 2.37
C LEU A 336 -18.25 11.70 3.20
N HIS A 337 -18.52 12.07 4.45
CA HIS A 337 -17.48 12.54 5.37
C HIS A 337 -16.42 11.47 5.64
N ARG A 338 -16.84 10.20 5.73
CA ARG A 338 -15.90 9.06 5.83
C ARG A 338 -15.02 8.95 4.59
N LEU A 339 -15.58 9.12 3.38
CA LEU A 339 -14.81 9.16 2.14
C LEU A 339 -13.76 10.27 2.18
N GLY A 340 -14.16 11.50 2.54
CA GLY A 340 -13.25 12.64 2.67
C GLY A 340 -12.09 12.36 3.62
N ARG A 341 -12.39 11.83 4.82
CA ARG A 341 -11.37 11.46 5.81
C ARG A 341 -10.38 10.43 5.27
N ILE A 342 -10.87 9.40 4.57
CA ILE A 342 -10.01 8.38 3.98
C ILE A 342 -9.09 8.97 2.89
N LEU A 343 -9.60 9.87 2.05
CA LEU A 343 -8.80 10.54 1.02
C LEU A 343 -7.64 11.34 1.62
N VAL A 344 -7.90 12.12 2.69
CA VAL A 344 -6.87 12.86 3.42
C VAL A 344 -5.86 11.91 4.07
N GLN A 345 -6.32 10.87 4.77
CA GLN A 345 -5.45 9.88 5.42
C GLN A 345 -4.55 9.13 4.42
N LEU A 346 -5.08 8.82 3.23
CA LEU A 346 -4.29 8.21 2.17
C LEU A 346 -3.22 9.15 1.64
N PHE A 347 -3.50 10.44 1.52
CA PHE A 347 -2.50 11.41 1.11
C PHE A 347 -1.41 11.53 2.18
N GLU A 348 -1.77 11.73 3.44
CA GLU A 348 -0.84 11.85 4.56
C GLU A 348 0.10 10.64 4.66
N ARG A 349 -0.46 9.42 4.64
CA ARG A 349 0.31 8.18 4.77
C ARG A 349 1.28 7.93 3.61
N HIS A 350 0.94 8.40 2.42
CA HIS A 350 1.68 8.11 1.20
C HIS A 350 2.35 9.34 0.59
N SER A 351 2.49 10.44 1.33
CA SER A 351 3.19 11.64 0.85
C SER A 351 4.58 11.29 0.29
N GLY A 352 4.93 11.92 -0.84
CA GLY A 352 6.13 11.63 -1.59
C GLY A 352 6.11 10.32 -2.41
N VAL A 353 5.15 9.42 -2.21
CA VAL A 353 5.02 8.15 -2.94
C VAL A 353 4.16 8.34 -4.19
N GLY A 354 4.80 8.77 -5.28
CA GLY A 354 4.10 9.15 -6.52
C GLY A 354 3.18 8.08 -7.13
N ARG A 355 3.45 6.80 -6.87
CA ARG A 355 2.60 5.70 -7.36
C ARG A 355 1.22 5.64 -6.69
N VAL A 356 1.07 6.25 -5.52
CA VAL A 356 -0.18 6.35 -4.76
C VAL A 356 -0.73 7.78 -4.81
N THR A 357 0.12 8.80 -4.61
CA THR A 357 -0.34 10.20 -4.57
C THR A 357 -0.83 10.71 -5.91
N LEU A 358 -0.23 10.32 -7.04
CA LEU A 358 -0.74 10.72 -8.35
C LEU A 358 -2.15 10.15 -8.64
N PRO A 359 -2.41 8.83 -8.46
CA PRO A 359 -3.77 8.32 -8.59
C PRO A 359 -4.77 8.95 -7.61
N LEU A 360 -4.33 9.25 -6.39
CA LEU A 360 -5.16 9.92 -5.40
C LEU A 360 -5.59 11.32 -5.85
N LEU A 361 -4.64 12.16 -6.25
CA LEU A 361 -4.92 13.51 -6.74
C LEU A 361 -5.88 13.49 -7.93
N ARG A 362 -5.64 12.61 -8.90
CA ARG A 362 -6.55 12.43 -10.05
C ARG A 362 -7.94 11.93 -9.65
N SER A 363 -8.04 11.11 -8.61
CA SER A 363 -9.34 10.64 -8.11
C SER A 363 -10.09 11.76 -7.42
N ILE A 364 -9.39 12.61 -6.65
CA ILE A 364 -9.95 13.81 -6.01
C ILE A 364 -10.42 14.82 -7.07
N GLU A 365 -9.60 15.10 -8.08
CA GLU A 365 -9.96 15.97 -9.21
C GLU A 365 -11.25 15.48 -9.89
N LYS A 366 -11.34 14.20 -10.28
CA LYS A 366 -12.56 13.64 -10.86
C LYS A 366 -13.76 13.80 -9.92
N LEU A 367 -13.60 13.53 -8.63
CA LEU A 367 -14.68 13.69 -7.64
C LEU A 367 -15.18 15.14 -7.55
N LEU A 368 -14.27 16.12 -7.65
CA LEU A 368 -14.62 17.55 -7.67
C LEU A 368 -15.30 17.95 -8.98
N THR A 369 -14.70 17.57 -10.11
CA THR A 369 -15.20 17.91 -11.46
C THR A 369 -16.60 17.34 -11.71
N PHE A 370 -16.95 16.20 -11.11
CA PHE A 370 -18.31 15.62 -11.16
C PHE A 370 -19.22 16.06 -10.01
N GLY A 371 -18.82 17.05 -9.20
CA GLY A 371 -19.60 17.60 -8.09
C GLY A 371 -19.97 16.58 -7.03
N CYS A 372 -19.14 15.54 -6.83
CA CYS A 372 -19.48 14.42 -5.95
C CYS A 372 -19.18 14.69 -4.48
N ILE A 373 -18.28 15.64 -4.21
CA ILE A 373 -17.77 15.91 -2.86
C ILE A 373 -17.91 17.38 -2.43
N ASP A 374 -18.71 18.17 -3.14
CA ASP A 374 -18.90 19.62 -2.89
C ASP A 374 -19.36 19.92 -1.45
N GLU A 375 -20.21 19.06 -0.88
CA GLU A 375 -20.70 19.17 0.50
C GLU A 375 -19.56 19.14 1.55
N LEU A 376 -18.42 18.55 1.22
CA LEU A 376 -17.25 18.51 2.10
C LEU A 376 -16.55 19.87 2.24
N PHE A 377 -16.95 20.87 1.44
CA PHE A 377 -16.38 22.21 1.43
C PHE A 377 -17.30 23.28 2.02
N VAL A 378 -18.60 23.00 2.15
CA VAL A 378 -19.59 24.00 2.60
C VAL A 378 -19.70 24.04 4.14
N GLU A 379 -19.45 22.93 4.85
CA GLU A 379 -19.71 22.86 6.31
C GLU A 379 -18.65 22.15 7.18
N ASN A 380 -17.45 21.84 6.69
CA ASN A 380 -16.49 21.14 7.57
C ASN A 380 -15.02 21.31 7.17
N THR A 381 -14.22 21.92 8.05
CA THR A 381 -12.77 22.13 7.81
C THR A 381 -11.95 20.84 7.82
N GLU A 382 -12.52 19.71 8.29
CA GLU A 382 -11.82 18.42 8.41
C GLU A 382 -11.38 17.79 7.08
N PHE A 383 -11.85 18.29 5.93
CA PHE A 383 -11.43 17.82 4.62
C PHE A 383 -10.58 18.84 3.86
N ALA A 384 -11.14 20.00 3.55
CA ALA A 384 -10.52 21.00 2.67
C ALA A 384 -9.18 21.51 3.19
N HIS A 385 -9.10 21.86 4.49
CA HIS A 385 -7.90 22.41 5.10
C HIS A 385 -6.75 21.39 5.17
N PRO A 386 -6.95 20.17 5.70
CA PRO A 386 -5.93 19.13 5.65
C PRO A 386 -5.47 18.81 4.23
N LEU A 387 -6.40 18.75 3.26
CA LEU A 387 -6.07 18.49 1.86
C LEU A 387 -5.13 19.58 1.30
N LEU A 388 -5.48 20.86 1.46
CA LEU A 388 -4.65 21.98 1.00
C LEU A 388 -3.26 21.97 1.66
N ASN A 389 -3.19 21.78 2.97
CA ASN A 389 -1.91 21.70 3.69
C ASN A 389 -1.02 20.56 3.17
N LEU A 390 -1.62 19.39 2.90
CA LEU A 390 -0.90 18.25 2.32
C LEU A 390 -0.43 18.57 0.90
N MET A 391 -1.26 19.20 0.07
CA MET A 391 -0.90 19.64 -1.28
C MET A 391 0.27 20.63 -1.27
N GLU A 392 0.26 21.64 -0.41
CA GLU A 392 1.36 22.60 -0.25
C GLU A 392 2.66 21.91 0.19
N SER A 393 2.57 20.96 1.11
CA SER A 393 3.73 20.18 1.56
C SER A 393 4.33 19.32 0.44
N GLU A 394 3.47 18.75 -0.41
CA GLU A 394 3.89 17.91 -1.54
C GLU A 394 4.61 18.76 -2.60
N ILE A 395 4.14 19.99 -2.90
CA ILE A 395 4.82 20.90 -3.87
C ILE A 395 6.28 21.13 -3.47
N LYS A 396 6.55 21.36 -2.18
CA LYS A 396 7.91 21.69 -1.69
C LYS A 396 8.94 20.59 -1.96
N THR A 397 8.49 19.34 -2.07
CA THR A 397 9.37 18.16 -2.21
C THR A 397 9.22 17.45 -3.56
N CYS A 398 8.13 17.70 -4.29
CA CYS A 398 7.81 17.03 -5.53
C CYS A 398 8.65 17.55 -6.70
N ARG A 399 9.31 16.63 -7.41
CA ARG A 399 10.05 16.94 -8.65
C ARG A 399 9.41 16.31 -9.90
N ASP A 400 8.28 15.63 -9.72
CA ASP A 400 7.57 14.94 -10.81
C ASP A 400 6.54 15.89 -11.42
N ILE A 401 6.73 16.21 -12.71
CA ILE A 401 5.86 17.17 -13.43
C ILE A 401 4.40 16.70 -13.48
N HIS A 402 4.14 15.39 -13.62
CA HIS A 402 2.76 14.89 -13.71
C HIS A 402 2.02 15.01 -12.37
N ARG A 403 2.72 14.84 -11.25
CA ARG A 403 2.17 15.14 -9.93
C ARG A 403 1.91 16.62 -9.73
N LEU A 404 2.82 17.49 -10.18
CA LEU A 404 2.64 18.94 -10.10
C LEU A 404 1.44 19.40 -10.94
N PHE A 405 1.24 18.81 -12.12
CA PHE A 405 0.01 19.03 -12.90
C PHE A 405 -1.24 18.59 -12.15
N ALA A 406 -1.26 17.37 -11.60
CA ALA A 406 -2.40 16.88 -10.83
C ALA A 406 -2.71 17.71 -9.58
N LEU A 407 -1.68 18.28 -8.93
CA LEU A 407 -1.86 19.24 -7.83
C LEU A 407 -2.53 20.54 -8.31
N GLY A 408 -2.10 21.06 -9.47
CA GLY A 408 -2.75 22.20 -10.11
C GLY A 408 -4.20 21.91 -10.49
N ASP A 409 -4.47 20.75 -11.07
CA ASP A 409 -5.82 20.32 -11.48
C ASP A 409 -6.76 20.26 -10.27
N VAL A 410 -6.34 19.62 -9.18
CA VAL A 410 -7.10 19.61 -7.91
C VAL A 410 -7.29 21.03 -7.39
N GLY A 411 -6.24 21.86 -7.38
CA GLY A 411 -6.33 23.25 -6.94
C GLY A 411 -7.34 24.07 -7.75
N GLY A 412 -7.40 23.87 -9.06
CA GLY A 412 -8.38 24.45 -9.96
C GLY A 412 -9.80 24.00 -9.64
N SER A 413 -10.05 22.69 -9.60
CA SER A 413 -11.37 22.16 -9.28
C SER A 413 -11.84 22.56 -7.88
N LEU A 414 -10.93 22.68 -6.91
CA LEU A 414 -11.24 23.23 -5.58
C LEU A 414 -11.62 24.72 -5.66
N ALA A 415 -10.88 25.51 -6.42
CA ALA A 415 -11.19 26.91 -6.64
C ALA A 415 -12.56 27.08 -7.31
N SER A 416 -13.01 26.17 -8.16
CA SER A 416 -14.37 26.23 -8.75
C SER A 416 -15.45 25.69 -7.80
N ALA A 417 -15.16 24.68 -6.98
CA ALA A 417 -16.13 24.04 -6.09
C ALA A 417 -16.45 24.84 -4.82
N ILE A 418 -15.52 25.65 -4.32
CA ILE A 418 -15.68 26.39 -3.07
C ILE A 418 -16.48 27.69 -3.31
N PRO A 419 -17.54 27.97 -2.53
CA PRO A 419 -18.35 29.18 -2.69
C PRO A 419 -17.56 30.49 -2.69
N ASP A 420 -18.05 31.44 -3.49
CA ASP A 420 -17.57 32.83 -3.58
C ASP A 420 -17.57 33.53 -2.20
N GLY A 421 -16.57 34.37 -1.95
CA GLY A 421 -16.39 35.10 -0.69
C GLY A 421 -15.88 34.28 0.52
N SER A 422 -15.68 32.97 0.40
CA SER A 422 -15.12 32.16 1.49
C SER A 422 -13.60 32.33 1.65
N LYS A 423 -13.10 32.27 2.90
CA LYS A 423 -11.65 32.31 3.18
C LYS A 423 -10.88 31.16 2.52
N ASP A 424 -11.56 30.03 2.27
CA ASP A 424 -10.95 28.84 1.69
C ASP A 424 -10.80 28.95 0.17
N GLY A 425 -11.72 29.66 -0.51
CA GLY A 425 -11.56 29.98 -1.93
C GLY A 425 -10.33 30.85 -2.20
N VAL A 426 -10.09 31.85 -1.34
CA VAL A 426 -8.88 32.69 -1.38
C VAL A 426 -7.60 31.86 -1.19
N LYS A 427 -7.61 30.90 -0.26
CA LYS A 427 -6.48 29.98 -0.05
C LYS A 427 -6.21 29.10 -1.27
N CYS A 428 -7.24 28.60 -1.95
CA CYS A 428 -7.08 27.82 -3.17
C CYS A 428 -6.44 28.64 -4.30
N LEU A 429 -6.84 29.90 -4.48
CA LEU A 429 -6.22 30.78 -5.47
C LEU A 429 -4.76 31.13 -5.11
N SER A 430 -4.48 31.35 -3.82
CA SER A 430 -3.11 31.51 -3.31
C SER A 430 -2.25 30.26 -3.58
N PHE A 431 -2.81 29.07 -3.36
CA PHE A 431 -2.17 27.80 -3.68
C PHE A 431 -1.82 27.67 -5.18
N LEU A 432 -2.71 28.11 -6.08
CA LEU A 432 -2.41 28.13 -7.51
C LEU A 432 -1.28 29.12 -7.83
N CYS A 433 -1.21 30.27 -7.15
CA CYS A 433 -0.09 31.21 -7.30
C CYS A 433 1.25 30.62 -6.85
N LEU A 434 1.26 29.79 -5.79
CA LEU A 434 2.46 29.05 -5.38
C LEU A 434 3.00 28.14 -6.52
N LEU A 435 2.11 27.46 -7.24
CA LEU A 435 2.48 26.63 -8.39
C LEU A 435 2.84 27.46 -9.64
N LEU A 436 2.23 28.63 -9.82
CA LEU A 436 2.57 29.60 -10.86
C LEU A 436 4.00 30.13 -10.72
N GLY A 437 4.51 30.16 -9.47
CA GLY A 437 5.90 30.48 -9.13
C GLY A 437 6.88 29.32 -9.27
N HIS A 438 6.48 28.14 -9.77
CA HIS A 438 7.34 26.96 -9.78
C HIS A 438 8.53 27.07 -10.76
N THR A 439 9.66 26.47 -10.41
CA THR A 439 10.88 26.45 -11.26
C THR A 439 10.74 25.78 -12.63
N TYR A 440 9.61 25.12 -12.92
CA TYR A 440 9.42 24.36 -14.15
C TYR A 440 8.47 25.13 -15.09
N PRO A 441 8.95 25.63 -16.25
CA PRO A 441 8.12 26.42 -17.17
C PRO A 441 6.82 25.73 -17.59
N ARG A 442 6.87 24.40 -17.81
CA ARG A 442 5.67 23.62 -18.14
C ARG A 442 4.61 23.63 -17.04
N VAL A 443 5.02 23.58 -15.77
CA VAL A 443 4.11 23.64 -14.61
C VAL A 443 3.46 25.02 -14.54
N ARG A 444 4.25 26.08 -14.69
CA ARG A 444 3.74 27.45 -14.69
C ARG A 444 2.73 27.68 -15.82
N SER A 445 3.04 27.25 -17.03
CA SER A 445 2.13 27.35 -18.18
C SER A 445 0.82 26.60 -17.97
N HIS A 446 0.87 25.40 -17.38
CA HIS A 446 -0.33 24.60 -17.07
C HIS A 446 -1.20 25.29 -16.03
N VAL A 447 -0.59 25.76 -14.95
CA VAL A 447 -1.28 26.40 -13.82
C VAL A 447 -1.82 27.78 -14.20
N ALA A 448 -1.15 28.52 -15.07
CA ALA A 448 -1.66 29.78 -15.60
C ALA A 448 -3.01 29.61 -16.32
N GLN A 449 -3.16 28.54 -17.12
CA GLN A 449 -4.42 28.22 -17.80
C GLN A 449 -5.53 27.89 -16.78
N ILE A 450 -5.20 27.09 -15.77
CA ILE A 450 -6.14 26.73 -14.70
C ILE A 450 -6.57 27.96 -13.90
N LEU A 451 -5.62 28.80 -13.49
CA LEU A 451 -5.90 30.01 -12.72
C LEU A 451 -6.77 30.98 -13.53
N TYR A 452 -6.48 31.16 -14.83
CA TYR A 452 -7.31 31.98 -15.70
C TYR A 452 -8.76 31.48 -15.78
N LEU A 453 -8.97 30.16 -15.93
CA LEU A 453 -10.30 29.57 -15.94
C LEU A 453 -11.02 29.77 -14.59
N ALA A 454 -10.34 29.48 -13.47
CA ALA A 454 -10.90 29.63 -12.13
C ALA A 454 -11.28 31.09 -11.80
N LEU A 455 -10.51 32.07 -12.28
CA LEU A 455 -10.83 33.49 -12.10
C LEU A 455 -12.09 33.89 -12.89
N ASN A 456 -12.26 33.36 -14.11
CA ASN A 456 -13.41 33.71 -14.96
C ASN A 456 -14.70 32.98 -14.59
N GLU A 457 -14.62 31.84 -13.91
CA GLU A 457 -15.80 31.11 -13.42
C GLU A 457 -16.43 31.75 -12.17
N ARG A 458 -15.71 32.64 -11.49
CA ARG A 458 -16.17 33.29 -10.25
C ARG A 458 -16.80 34.65 -10.51
N SER A 459 -17.83 34.96 -9.72
CA SER A 459 -18.66 36.16 -9.91
C SER A 459 -18.51 37.19 -8.80
N ASP A 460 -18.15 36.77 -7.58
CA ASP A 460 -17.97 37.63 -6.42
C ASP A 460 -16.74 37.22 -5.61
N LEU A 461 -15.58 37.74 -6.03
CA LEU A 461 -14.29 37.52 -5.35
C LEU A 461 -13.99 38.60 -4.28
N GLY A 462 -14.98 39.38 -3.85
CA GLY A 462 -14.81 40.27 -2.69
C GLY A 462 -13.77 41.37 -2.89
N GLY A 463 -13.92 42.19 -3.94
CA GLY A 463 -13.09 43.38 -4.18
C GLY A 463 -11.73 43.11 -4.85
N MET A 464 -11.45 41.87 -5.27
CA MET A 464 -10.31 41.53 -6.12
C MET A 464 -10.50 42.08 -7.54
N ASP A 465 -9.44 42.59 -8.15
CA ASP A 465 -9.44 42.99 -9.56
C ASP A 465 -9.16 41.77 -10.45
N VAL A 466 -10.21 40.97 -10.63
CA VAL A 466 -10.17 39.71 -11.39
C VAL A 466 -9.77 39.96 -12.84
N GLU A 467 -10.23 41.06 -13.44
CA GLU A 467 -9.95 41.41 -14.84
C GLU A 467 -8.47 41.73 -15.04
N ALA A 468 -7.87 42.53 -14.15
CA ALA A 468 -6.43 42.81 -14.20
C ALA A 468 -5.59 41.56 -13.93
N ALA A 469 -6.00 40.70 -12.98
CA ALA A 469 -5.30 39.46 -12.69
C ALA A 469 -5.35 38.50 -13.89
N SER A 470 -6.53 38.30 -14.48
CA SER A 470 -6.72 37.47 -15.68
C SER A 470 -5.89 37.97 -16.86
N THR A 471 -5.84 39.29 -17.07
CA THR A 471 -5.02 39.90 -18.13
C THR A 471 -3.53 39.63 -17.91
N LEU A 472 -3.03 39.86 -16.69
CA LEU A 472 -1.61 39.63 -16.36
C LEU A 472 -1.22 38.15 -16.50
N VAL A 473 -2.09 37.24 -16.06
CA VAL A 473 -1.87 35.79 -16.19
C VAL A 473 -1.79 35.38 -17.65
N LEU A 474 -2.64 35.95 -18.52
CA LEU A 474 -2.68 35.64 -19.96
C LEU A 474 -1.46 36.22 -20.72
N GLU A 475 -1.05 37.45 -20.42
CA GLU A 475 0.03 38.15 -21.12
C GLU A 475 1.42 37.66 -20.73
N THR A 476 1.57 37.11 -19.52
CA THR A 476 2.87 36.63 -19.03
C THR A 476 3.26 35.31 -19.72
N PRO A 477 4.46 35.20 -20.32
CA PRO A 477 4.90 34.00 -21.03
C PRO A 477 5.38 32.90 -20.06
N TRP A 478 4.51 32.37 -19.21
CA TRP A 478 4.82 31.40 -18.15
C TRP A 478 5.56 30.13 -18.63
N GLY A 479 5.35 29.72 -19.88
CA GLY A 479 6.02 28.58 -20.49
C GLY A 479 7.44 28.83 -20.99
N SER A 480 7.94 30.07 -20.91
CA SER A 480 9.29 30.45 -21.37
C SER A 480 10.34 30.37 -20.25
N ASP A 481 11.61 30.46 -20.62
CA ASP A 481 12.74 30.46 -19.69
C ASP A 481 12.90 31.82 -19.00
N LEU A 482 12.02 32.07 -18.03
CA LEU A 482 12.07 33.24 -17.16
C LEU A 482 13.10 33.04 -16.03
N THR A 483 13.81 34.11 -15.68
CA THR A 483 14.72 34.14 -14.53
C THR A 483 13.94 33.98 -13.22
N PRO A 484 14.55 33.44 -12.14
CA PRO A 484 13.89 33.33 -10.84
C PRO A 484 13.33 34.66 -10.30
N GLU A 485 14.00 35.77 -10.62
CA GLU A 485 13.60 37.13 -10.24
C GLU A 485 12.33 37.57 -10.99
N GLU A 486 12.25 37.30 -12.30
CA GLU A 486 11.06 37.54 -13.11
C GLU A 486 9.88 36.70 -12.64
N VAL A 487 10.10 35.40 -12.36
CA VAL A 487 9.05 34.51 -11.84
C VAL A 487 8.50 35.08 -10.53
N THR A 488 9.38 35.40 -9.59
CA THR A 488 8.99 35.94 -8.28
C THR A 488 8.22 37.25 -8.42
N LYS A 489 8.67 38.14 -9.32
CA LYS A 489 8.01 39.42 -9.59
C LYS A 489 6.61 39.22 -10.17
N PHE A 490 6.47 38.45 -11.24
CA PHE A 490 5.17 38.24 -11.90
C PHE A 490 4.17 37.54 -10.98
N THR A 491 4.60 36.52 -10.22
CA THR A 491 3.74 35.87 -9.24
C THR A 491 3.31 36.84 -8.14
N ALA A 492 4.23 37.66 -7.60
CA ALA A 492 3.89 38.66 -6.58
C ALA A 492 2.96 39.76 -7.09
N ASP A 493 3.07 40.14 -8.38
CA ASP A 493 2.15 41.09 -9.01
C ASP A 493 0.74 40.50 -9.12
N VAL A 494 0.59 39.23 -9.51
CA VAL A 494 -0.71 38.52 -9.52
C VAL A 494 -1.31 38.44 -8.11
N GLU A 495 -0.53 38.02 -7.12
CA GLU A 495 -1.00 37.91 -5.71
C GLU A 495 -1.43 39.27 -5.15
N LYS A 496 -0.73 40.34 -5.51
CA LYS A 496 -1.04 41.72 -5.11
C LYS A 496 -2.37 42.19 -5.70
N ILE A 497 -2.62 41.90 -6.98
CA ILE A 497 -3.88 42.26 -7.66
C ILE A 497 -5.06 41.50 -7.04
N LEU A 498 -4.84 40.23 -6.69
CA LEU A 498 -5.83 39.39 -6.00
C LEU A 498 -5.94 39.68 -4.49
N GLY A 499 -5.18 40.65 -3.96
CA GLY A 499 -5.33 41.11 -2.58
C GLY A 499 -4.99 40.07 -1.51
N PHE A 500 -4.16 39.06 -1.81
CA PHE A 500 -3.80 38.05 -0.83
C PHE A 500 -2.96 38.68 0.30
N PRO A 501 -3.24 38.34 1.58
CA PRO A 501 -2.43 38.82 2.69
C PRO A 501 -1.01 38.28 2.52
N LYS A 502 0.00 39.17 2.51
CA LYS A 502 1.40 38.75 2.58
C LYS A 502 1.56 37.94 3.86
N GLU A 503 1.80 36.63 3.76
CA GLU A 503 2.30 35.88 4.90
C GLU A 503 3.61 36.55 5.33
N GLY A 504 3.56 37.24 6.46
CA GLY A 504 4.73 37.89 7.02
C GLY A 504 5.80 36.83 7.19
N LYS A 505 6.99 37.06 6.61
CA LYS A 505 8.21 36.41 7.07
C LYS A 505 8.22 36.60 8.58
N GLY A 506 7.94 35.53 9.32
CA GLY A 506 8.07 35.51 10.77
C GLY A 506 9.48 35.97 11.07
N THR A 507 9.60 37.19 11.58
CA THR A 507 10.81 37.66 12.21
C THR A 507 11.05 36.71 13.37
N SER A 508 12.00 35.80 13.18
CA SER A 508 12.65 35.09 14.26
C SER A 508 13.35 36.14 15.13
N THR A 509 12.63 36.66 16.12
CA THR A 509 13.16 37.46 17.21
C THR A 509 13.24 36.58 18.45
N SER A 510 14.50 36.42 18.87
CA SER A 510 15.06 35.81 20.10
C SER A 510 14.80 34.34 20.36
#